data_AF-A0A382PQN0-F1
#
_entry.id   AF-A0A382PQN0-F1
#
_cell.length_a   1.000
_cell.length_b   1.000
_cell.length_c   1.000
_cell.angle_alpha   90.00
_cell.angle_beta   90.00
_cell.angle_gamma   90.00
#
_symmetry.space_group_name_H-M   'P 1'
#
loop_
_entity.id
_entity.type
_entity.pdbx_description
1 polymer ?
#
loop_
_entity_poly.entity_id
_entity_poly.type
_entity_poly.pdbx_seq_one_letter_code
_entity_poly.pdbx_strand_id
1 'polypeptide(L)'
;NHDYAISYVLGLSHVLNIAFAKVLSSSGENKDLLSNLSSTTFKDQLDVAKRVTDENPHLYYEIQYLNKFSLKTISELSNAIKEIFDFIDSGDEDGFVQLMDQSRSYFSEK
;
A
#
# COMPACT_ATOMS: atom_id res chain seq x y z
N ASN A 1 -13.95 17.05 -5.82
CA ASN A 1 -13.00 17.34 -6.91
C ASN A 1 -12.55 16.00 -7.48
N HIS A 2 -12.76 15.76 -8.78
CA HIS A 2 -12.52 14.47 -9.42
C HIS A 2 -11.06 14.00 -9.25
N ASP A 3 -10.09 14.86 -9.53
CA ASP A 3 -8.66 14.49 -9.47
C ASP A 3 -8.22 14.12 -8.06
N TYR A 4 -8.79 14.77 -7.05
CA TYR A 4 -8.57 14.44 -5.64
C TYR A 4 -9.12 13.06 -5.28
N ALA A 5 -10.30 12.68 -5.78
CA ALA A 5 -10.82 11.33 -5.56
C ALA A 5 -9.96 10.28 -6.26
N ILE A 6 -9.52 10.56 -7.50
CA ILE A 6 -8.64 9.67 -8.27
C ILE A 6 -7.29 9.46 -7.58
N SER A 7 -6.73 10.45 -6.88
CA SER A 7 -5.46 10.26 -6.16
C SER A 7 -5.55 9.26 -5.01
N TYR A 8 -6.74 9.06 -4.42
CA TYR A 8 -6.97 8.03 -3.38
C TYR A 8 -7.38 6.69 -3.98
N VAL A 9 -8.33 6.67 -4.93
CA VAL A 9 -8.88 5.40 -5.44
C VAL A 9 -7.90 4.71 -6.37
N LEU A 10 -7.29 5.46 -7.29
CA LEU A 10 -6.37 4.92 -8.29
C LEU A 10 -4.93 5.16 -7.85
N GLY A 11 -4.59 6.40 -7.52
CA GLY A 11 -3.23 6.83 -7.20
C GLY A 11 -2.60 6.03 -6.05
N LEU A 12 -3.18 6.16 -4.86
CA LEU A 12 -2.70 5.54 -3.62
C LEU A 12 -2.67 4.01 -3.71
N SER A 13 -3.75 3.39 -4.22
CA SER A 13 -3.86 1.93 -4.35
C SER A 13 -2.76 1.35 -5.26
N HIS A 14 -2.46 2.01 -6.39
CA HIS A 14 -1.40 1.53 -7.29
C HIS A 14 -0.01 1.70 -6.67
N VAL A 15 0.27 2.84 -6.03
CA VAL A 15 1.56 3.08 -5.37
C VAL A 15 1.84 2.01 -4.30
N LEU A 16 0.83 1.70 -3.46
CA LEU A 16 0.95 0.65 -2.45
C LEU A 16 1.31 -0.70 -3.07
N ASN A 17 0.60 -1.10 -4.13
CA ASN A 17 0.84 -2.38 -4.79
C ASN A 17 2.17 -2.44 -5.55
N ILE A 18 2.59 -1.35 -6.18
CA ILE A 18 3.92 -1.24 -6.81
C ILE A 18 5.03 -1.36 -5.76
N ALA A 19 4.89 -0.68 -4.62
CA ALA A 19 5.85 -0.78 -3.52
C ALA A 19 5.91 -2.20 -2.94
N PHE A 20 4.75 -2.82 -2.71
CA PHE A 20 4.65 -4.20 -2.23
C PHE A 20 5.32 -5.18 -3.20
N ALA A 21 5.01 -5.11 -4.50
CA ALA A 21 5.64 -5.95 -5.52
C ALA A 21 7.15 -5.70 -5.65
N LYS A 22 7.60 -4.44 -5.48
CA LYS A 22 9.01 -4.10 -5.47
C LYS A 22 9.75 -4.77 -4.32
N VAL A 23 9.19 -4.77 -3.11
CA VAL A 23 9.79 -5.47 -1.96
C VAL A 23 9.90 -6.96 -2.24
N LEU A 24 8.81 -7.61 -2.66
CA LEU A 24 8.78 -9.04 -2.97
C LEU A 24 9.78 -9.45 -4.06
N SER A 25 9.86 -8.68 -5.15
CA SER A 25 10.80 -8.98 -6.24
C SER A 25 12.26 -8.77 -5.84
N SER A 26 12.52 -7.94 -4.82
CA SER A 26 13.86 -7.65 -4.32
C SER A 26 14.32 -8.52 -3.15
N SER A 27 13.40 -9.23 -2.48
CA SER A 27 13.72 -10.00 -1.28
C SER A 27 14.52 -11.27 -1.56
N GLY A 28 14.51 -11.78 -2.80
CA GLY A 28 15.08 -13.07 -3.15
C GLY A 28 14.29 -14.27 -2.62
N GLU A 29 13.13 -14.03 -2.00
CA GLU A 29 12.26 -15.07 -1.46
C GLU A 29 11.64 -15.94 -2.57
N ASN A 30 11.45 -17.22 -2.27
CA ASN A 30 10.80 -18.12 -3.21
C ASN A 30 9.30 -17.79 -3.30
N LYS A 31 8.87 -17.28 -4.45
CA LYS A 31 7.47 -16.94 -4.73
C LYS A 31 6.49 -18.08 -4.42
N ASP A 32 6.85 -19.32 -4.78
CA ASP A 32 5.99 -20.48 -4.56
C ASP A 32 5.89 -20.83 -3.07
N LEU A 33 6.95 -20.57 -2.30
CA LEU A 33 6.94 -20.76 -0.85
C LEU A 33 6.00 -19.74 -0.18
N LEU A 34 6.08 -18.47 -0.58
CA LEU A 34 5.23 -17.40 -0.04
C LEU A 34 3.75 -17.66 -0.33
N SER A 35 3.40 -18.15 -1.53
CA SER A 35 2.02 -18.50 -1.88
C SER A 35 1.50 -19.79 -1.23
N ASN A 36 2.39 -20.69 -0.78
CA ASN A 36 1.99 -21.92 -0.09
C ASN A 36 1.84 -21.72 1.43
N LEU A 37 2.56 -20.78 2.01
CA LEU A 37 2.46 -20.41 3.43
C LEU A 37 1.41 -19.32 3.70
N SER A 38 0.83 -18.75 2.65
CA SER A 38 -0.04 -17.59 2.75
C SER A 38 -1.44 -17.89 3.27
N SER A 39 -1.94 -16.99 4.12
CA SER A 39 -3.37 -16.88 4.44
C SER A 39 -4.19 -16.47 3.20
N THR A 40 -5.51 -16.64 3.26
CA THR A 40 -6.43 -16.16 2.20
C THR A 40 -6.23 -14.68 1.91
N THR A 41 -6.09 -13.85 2.95
CA THR A 41 -5.84 -12.41 2.82
C THR A 41 -4.54 -12.08 2.08
N PHE A 42 -3.45 -12.80 2.37
CA PHE A 42 -2.20 -12.56 1.66
C PHE A 42 -2.30 -12.96 0.18
N LYS A 43 -3.00 -14.05 -0.12
CA LYS A 43 -3.23 -14.46 -1.51
C LYS A 43 -4.02 -13.40 -2.28
N ASP A 44 -5.09 -12.87 -1.69
CA ASP A 44 -5.86 -11.79 -2.28
C ASP A 44 -4.99 -10.56 -2.57
N GLN A 45 -4.12 -10.18 -1.63
CA GLN A 45 -3.19 -9.06 -1.80
C GLN A 45 -2.14 -9.32 -2.90
N LEU A 46 -1.61 -10.54 -2.98
CA LEU A 46 -0.68 -10.95 -4.03
C LEU A 46 -1.34 -10.87 -5.42
N ASP A 47 -2.60 -11.27 -5.53
CA ASP A 47 -3.36 -11.20 -6.78
C ASP A 47 -3.63 -9.76 -7.21
N VAL A 48 -3.89 -8.84 -6.27
CA VAL A 48 -4.01 -7.40 -6.57
C VAL A 48 -2.67 -6.86 -7.09
N ALA A 49 -1.57 -7.13 -6.39
CA ALA A 49 -0.25 -6.66 -6.77
C ALA A 49 0.16 -7.20 -8.15
N LYS A 50 -0.14 -8.47 -8.43
CA LYS A 50 0.09 -9.07 -9.74
C LYS A 50 -0.66 -8.34 -10.85
N ARG A 51 -1.97 -8.07 -10.65
CA ARG A 51 -2.77 -7.33 -11.64
C ARG A 51 -2.17 -5.97 -11.95
N VAL A 52 -1.80 -5.20 -10.92
CA VAL A 52 -1.16 -3.88 -11.09
C VAL A 52 0.14 -3.97 -11.88
N THR A 53 0.98 -4.97 -11.60
CA THR A 53 2.26 -5.13 -12.31
C THR A 53 2.15 -5.66 -13.73
N ASP A 54 1.03 -6.31 -14.08
CA ASP A 54 0.77 -6.84 -15.43
C ASP A 54 0.25 -5.75 -16.40
N GLU A 55 -0.08 -4.56 -15.89
CA GLU A 55 -0.60 -3.44 -16.68
C GLU A 55 0.52 -2.55 -17.26
N ASN A 56 0.16 -1.52 -18.05
CA ASN A 56 1.14 -0.66 -18.73
C ASN A 56 1.84 0.31 -17.74
N PRO A 57 3.16 0.18 -17.51
CA PRO A 57 3.88 1.02 -16.55
C PRO A 57 3.94 2.50 -16.96
N HIS A 58 3.93 2.81 -18.27
CA HIS A 58 3.93 4.20 -18.74
C HIS A 58 2.63 4.92 -18.38
N LEU A 59 1.49 4.22 -18.49
CA LEU A 59 0.19 4.77 -18.13
C LEU A 59 0.13 5.13 -16.64
N TYR A 60 0.64 4.27 -15.76
CA TYR A 60 0.64 4.56 -14.33
C TYR A 60 1.62 5.65 -13.94
N TYR A 61 2.77 5.71 -14.59
CA TYR A 61 3.65 6.87 -14.43
C TYR A 61 2.90 8.17 -14.78
N GLU A 62 2.22 8.22 -15.94
CA GLU A 62 1.45 9.40 -16.36
C GLU A 62 0.31 9.74 -15.39
N ILE A 63 -0.47 8.75 -14.94
CA ILE A 63 -1.56 8.96 -13.97
C ILE A 63 -1.02 9.60 -12.68
N GLN A 64 0.09 9.11 -12.16
CA GLN A 64 0.70 9.63 -10.94
C GLN A 64 1.29 11.02 -11.19
N TYR A 65 2.04 11.19 -12.27
CA TYR A 65 2.76 12.42 -12.57
C TYR A 65 1.84 13.59 -12.92
N LEU A 66 0.78 13.34 -13.68
CA LEU A 66 -0.16 14.38 -14.14
C LEU A 66 -1.18 14.77 -13.07
N ASN A 67 -1.48 13.89 -12.12
CA ASN A 67 -2.37 14.23 -11.02
C ASN A 67 -1.63 15.03 -9.94
N LYS A 68 -1.99 16.32 -9.82
CA LYS A 68 -1.39 17.26 -8.86
C LYS A 68 -1.49 16.85 -7.39
N PHE A 69 -2.37 15.92 -7.05
CA PHE A 69 -2.55 15.41 -5.69
C PHE A 69 -1.74 14.15 -5.40
N SER A 70 -1.12 13.52 -6.40
CA SER A 70 -0.40 12.25 -6.21
C SER A 70 0.76 12.38 -5.22
N LEU A 71 1.55 13.47 -5.29
CA LEU A 71 2.65 13.66 -4.34
C LEU A 71 2.16 13.79 -2.90
N LYS A 72 0.98 14.38 -2.69
CA LYS A 72 0.35 14.44 -1.36
C LYS A 72 0.01 13.03 -0.87
N THR A 73 -0.70 12.23 -1.67
CA THR A 73 -1.12 10.89 -1.23
C THR A 73 0.06 9.92 -1.08
N ILE A 74 1.09 10.04 -1.92
CA ILE A 74 2.36 9.29 -1.79
C ILE A 74 3.08 9.67 -0.49
N SER A 75 3.12 10.96 -0.15
CA SER A 75 3.73 11.40 1.11
C SER A 75 2.95 10.91 2.33
N GLU A 76 1.61 10.92 2.28
CA GLU A 76 0.76 10.40 3.35
C GLU A 76 1.00 8.89 3.57
N LEU A 77 1.09 8.11 2.50
CA LEU A 77 1.43 6.68 2.58
C LEU A 77 2.83 6.46 3.16
N SER A 78 3.81 7.25 2.71
CA SER A 78 5.19 7.14 3.19
C SER A 78 5.30 7.44 4.69
N ASN A 79 4.57 8.44 5.17
CA ASN A 79 4.51 8.79 6.59
C ASN A 79 3.86 7.68 7.40
N ALA A 80 2.73 7.12 6.94
CA ALA A 80 2.06 6.01 7.62
C ALA A 80 2.97 4.77 7.76
N ILE A 81 3.72 4.43 6.70
CA ILE A 81 4.71 3.33 6.75
C ILE A 81 5.84 3.66 7.74
N LYS A 82 6.29 4.91 7.78
CA LYS A 82 7.32 5.34 8.74
C LYS A 82 6.84 5.26 10.18
N GLU A 83 5.63 5.71 10.48
CA GLU A 83 5.05 5.61 11.83
C GLU A 83 4.96 4.15 12.29
N ILE A 84 4.50 3.24 11.42
CA ILE A 84 4.49 1.80 11.69
C ILE A 84 5.90 1.28 11.99
N PHE A 85 6.89 1.68 11.19
CA PHE A 85 8.29 1.30 11.43
C PHE A 85 8.78 1.81 12.79
N ASP A 86 8.54 3.08 13.12
CA ASP A 86 9.02 3.71 14.36
C ASP A 86 8.40 3.03 15.60
N PHE A 87 7.10 2.64 15.56
CA PHE A 87 6.47 1.87 16.64
C PHE A 87 7.11 0.48 16.81
N ILE A 88 7.39 -0.22 15.71
CA ILE A 88 8.02 -1.55 15.76
C ILE A 88 9.47 -1.46 16.25
N ASP A 89 10.24 -0.50 15.76
CA ASP A 89 11.66 -0.31 16.13
C ASP A 89 11.82 0.06 17.61
N SER A 90 10.92 0.89 18.13
CA SER A 90 10.91 1.30 19.54
C SER A 90 10.24 0.30 20.50
N GLY A 91 9.50 -0.68 19.97
CA GLY A 91 8.71 -1.63 20.78
C GLY A 91 7.46 -1.00 21.43
N ASP A 92 6.95 0.10 20.87
CA ASP A 92 5.76 0.80 21.35
C ASP A 92 4.47 0.10 20.86
N GLU A 93 4.07 -0.93 21.59
CA GLU A 93 2.86 -1.70 21.32
C GLU A 93 1.59 -0.84 21.45
N ASP A 94 1.51 0.02 22.48
CA ASP A 94 0.35 0.87 22.73
C ASP A 94 0.13 1.86 21.58
N GLY A 95 1.20 2.48 21.08
CA GLY A 95 1.16 3.37 19.92
C GLY A 95 0.70 2.65 18.64
N PHE A 96 1.21 1.43 18.39
CA PHE A 96 0.80 0.62 17.26
C PHE A 96 -0.69 0.23 17.33
N VAL A 97 -1.17 -0.19 18.51
CA VAL A 97 -2.59 -0.54 18.74
C VAL A 97 -3.48 0.68 18.51
N GLN A 98 -3.09 1.84 19.03
CA GLN A 98 -3.86 3.07 18.84
C GLN A 98 -3.97 3.45 17.36
N LEU A 99 -2.88 3.34 16.58
CA LEU A 99 -2.89 3.55 15.13
C LEU A 99 -3.87 2.62 14.42
N MET A 100 -3.88 1.34 14.79
CA MET A 100 -4.79 0.34 14.23
C MET A 100 -6.26 0.63 14.57
N ASP A 101 -6.55 1.03 15.80
CA ASP A 101 -7.92 1.33 16.23
C ASP A 101 -8.45 2.62 15.59
N GLN A 102 -7.62 3.65 15.45
CA GLN A 102 -7.95 4.85 14.68
C GLN A 102 -8.22 4.53 13.21
N SER A 103 -7.44 3.62 12.61
CA SER A 103 -7.66 3.19 11.23
C SER A 103 -8.97 2.40 11.08
N ARG A 104 -9.36 1.64 12.10
CA ARG A 104 -10.60 0.85 12.10
C ARG A 104 -11.86 1.72 12.15
N SER A 105 -11.82 2.88 12.81
CA SER A 105 -12.99 3.76 12.90
C SER A 105 -13.47 4.23 11.53
N TYR A 106 -12.55 4.48 10.60
CA TYR A 106 -12.88 4.83 9.21
C TYR A 106 -13.81 3.82 8.52
N PHE A 107 -13.63 2.52 8.80
CA PHE A 107 -14.45 1.44 8.21
C PHE A 107 -15.71 1.11 9.03
N SER A 108 -15.84 1.68 10.22
CA SER A 108 -16.93 1.38 11.17
C SER A 108 -17.98 2.49 11.22
N GLU A 109 -17.65 3.70 10.77
CA GLU A 109 -18.60 4.80 10.58
C GLU A 109 -19.57 4.46 9.43
N LYS A 110 -20.88 4.60 9.68
CA LYS A 110 -21.95 4.35 8.71
C LYS A 110 -22.29 5.59 7.90
#